data_AF-A0A3C1YHX2-F1
#
_entry.id   AF-A0A3C1YHX2-F1
#
_cell.length_a   1.000
_cell.length_b   1.000
_cell.length_c   1.000
_cell.angle_alpha   90.00
_cell.angle_beta   90.00
_cell.angle_gamma   90.00
#
_symmetry.space_group_name_H-M   'P 1'
#
loop_
_entity.id
_entity.type
_entity.pdbx_description
1 polymer ?
#
loop_
_entity_poly.entity_id
_entity_poly.type
_entity_poly.pdbx_seq_one_letter_code
_entity_poly.pdbx_strand_id
1 'polypeptide(L)'
;MTSENKPAAFDIRVNDIGKLFMEELGLTPQQGSALSGIGRSVDGEGRDLKSVYREYLQDQEFTRAARCVAAPDLFVINRIGGGGLDLEEIRLYHKKSEGDVVVATAITADGAFTMRPFDNYTAYLEWWSEKYACKNEETTANYIPPKVSLEQFLFILHAIDCFRQVSYKNMLSFKYAEKATIEFSEFAQGMAASLKSGDIRWLLPAFTVVLPGFSQFNVEIEPGDVSIVMEQNFLLNARRTSTGEMVLAFGEAGQNMGVEFYRTWMMSSGFEINVARPTDFTAIERLFVAPTALANHFVRIETVAGGKGVVNHQAYTREQLEHKLLELFERAFDSVLREAPQPLPLPRTSREAPRKYCGQCGTQLKPTARFCDNCGTKIGN
;
A
#
# COMPACT_ATOMS: atom_id res chain seq x y z
N MET A 1 31.51 20.56 -0.02
CA MET A 1 32.37 19.49 -0.55
C MET A 1 32.25 18.29 0.38
N THR A 2 31.17 17.53 0.23
CA THR A 2 31.03 16.18 0.75
C THR A 2 31.10 15.30 -0.49
N SER A 3 32.07 14.39 -0.56
CA SER A 3 32.05 13.35 -1.59
C SER A 3 30.79 12.53 -1.34
N GLU A 4 29.77 12.71 -2.18
CA GLU A 4 28.61 11.82 -2.22
C GLU A 4 29.13 10.41 -2.50
N ASN A 5 29.29 9.63 -1.44
CA ASN A 5 29.54 8.20 -1.51
C ASN A 5 28.23 7.59 -1.99
N LYS A 6 27.93 7.72 -3.29
CA LYS A 6 26.78 7.06 -3.89
C LYS A 6 26.95 5.57 -3.61
N PRO A 7 25.96 4.90 -2.98
CA PRO A 7 26.04 3.48 -2.73
C PRO A 7 26.29 2.77 -4.07
N ALA A 8 27.25 1.85 -4.10
CA ALA A 8 27.56 1.07 -5.29
C ALA A 8 26.28 0.35 -5.74
N ALA A 9 25.92 0.49 -7.02
CA ALA A 9 24.84 -0.29 -7.62
C ALA A 9 25.46 -1.46 -8.37
N PHE A 10 24.91 -2.66 -8.19
CA PHE A 10 25.34 -3.87 -8.89
C PHE A 10 24.30 -4.20 -9.96
N ASP A 11 24.71 -4.19 -11.22
CA ASP A 11 23.82 -4.45 -12.35
C ASP A 11 24.09 -5.84 -12.92
N ILE A 12 23.06 -6.68 -12.91
CA ILE A 12 23.13 -8.09 -13.28
C ILE A 12 22.17 -8.32 -14.43
N ARG A 13 22.61 -9.01 -15.49
CA ARG A 13 21.68 -9.41 -16.55
C ARG A 13 20.65 -10.38 -15.99
N VAL A 14 19.37 -10.16 -16.27
CA VAL A 14 18.28 -11.02 -15.79
C VAL A 14 18.52 -12.50 -16.08
N ASN A 15 19.05 -12.83 -17.27
CA ASN A 15 19.34 -14.21 -17.67
C ASN A 15 20.52 -14.85 -16.90
N ASP A 16 21.37 -14.06 -16.26
CA ASP A 16 22.53 -14.54 -15.52
C ASP A 16 22.18 -14.80 -14.04
N ILE A 17 21.05 -14.27 -13.54
CA ILE A 17 20.65 -14.32 -12.11
C ILE A 17 20.60 -15.75 -11.57
N GLY A 18 19.95 -16.67 -12.29
CA GLY A 18 19.77 -18.05 -11.80
C GLY A 18 21.11 -18.72 -11.50
N LYS A 19 22.01 -18.72 -12.48
CA LYS A 19 23.35 -19.30 -12.35
C LYS A 19 24.22 -18.53 -11.35
N LEU A 20 24.23 -17.21 -11.41
CA LEU A 20 25.06 -16.39 -10.51
C LEU A 20 24.69 -16.58 -9.03
N PHE A 21 23.40 -16.58 -8.70
CA PHE A 21 22.99 -16.70 -7.29
C PHE A 21 22.99 -18.14 -6.80
N MET A 22 22.53 -19.10 -7.61
CA MET A 22 22.35 -20.49 -7.16
C MET A 22 23.62 -21.33 -7.34
N GLU A 23 24.33 -21.18 -8.47
CA GLU A 23 25.51 -21.99 -8.78
C GLU A 23 26.79 -21.34 -8.24
N GLU A 24 26.99 -20.05 -8.50
CA GLU A 24 28.25 -19.36 -8.13
C GLU A 24 28.28 -18.94 -6.65
N LEU A 25 27.18 -18.40 -6.14
CA LEU A 25 27.06 -17.97 -4.73
C LEU A 25 26.50 -19.05 -3.81
N GLY A 26 25.96 -20.15 -4.33
CA GLY A 26 25.37 -21.23 -3.54
C GLY A 26 24.12 -20.83 -2.74
N LEU A 27 23.40 -19.80 -3.18
CA LEU A 27 22.22 -19.26 -2.48
C LEU A 27 20.94 -19.97 -2.93
N THR A 28 20.05 -20.22 -1.99
CA THR A 28 18.72 -20.76 -2.27
C THR A 28 17.67 -19.68 -2.05
N PRO A 29 17.05 -19.14 -3.11
CA PRO A 29 15.97 -18.16 -2.98
C PRO A 29 14.79 -18.70 -2.15
N GLN A 30 14.39 -17.94 -1.13
CA GLN A 30 13.24 -18.24 -0.28
C GLN A 30 12.02 -17.41 -0.71
N GLN A 31 10.88 -17.67 -0.08
CA GLN A 31 9.68 -16.87 -0.28
C GLN A 31 9.95 -15.38 -0.01
N GLY A 32 9.32 -14.50 -0.78
CA GLY A 32 9.56 -13.05 -0.73
C GLY A 32 10.74 -12.57 -1.59
N SER A 33 11.72 -13.43 -1.88
CA SER A 33 12.86 -13.10 -2.74
C SER A 33 12.42 -12.77 -4.18
N ALA A 34 12.95 -11.69 -4.76
CA ALA A 34 12.77 -11.36 -6.18
C ALA A 34 13.30 -12.47 -7.11
N LEU A 35 14.25 -13.26 -6.64
CA LEU A 35 14.93 -14.30 -7.42
C LEU A 35 14.04 -15.53 -7.66
N SER A 36 13.03 -15.74 -6.82
CA SER A 36 12.14 -16.91 -6.85
C SER A 36 11.31 -17.03 -8.15
N GLY A 37 11.09 -15.92 -8.86
CA GLY A 37 10.40 -15.88 -10.16
C GLY A 37 11.32 -15.73 -11.38
N ILE A 38 12.51 -15.15 -11.19
CA ILE A 38 13.40 -14.78 -12.30
C ILE A 38 14.34 -15.92 -12.71
N GLY A 39 14.69 -16.81 -11.79
CA GLY A 39 15.71 -17.85 -12.00
C GLY A 39 15.29 -19.14 -12.72
N ARG A 40 14.11 -19.21 -13.37
CA ARG A 40 13.62 -20.46 -13.99
C ARG A 40 13.98 -20.65 -15.47
N SER A 41 14.44 -19.61 -16.19
CA SER A 41 15.01 -19.81 -17.53
C SER A 41 16.50 -20.09 -17.41
N VAL A 42 16.86 -21.38 -17.37
CA VAL A 42 18.26 -21.84 -17.28
C VAL A 42 19.00 -21.73 -18.64
N ASP A 43 18.35 -21.16 -19.67
CA ASP A 43 18.93 -20.99 -21.01
C ASP A 43 19.91 -19.80 -21.11
N GLY A 44 20.72 -19.61 -20.07
CA GLY A 44 21.92 -18.79 -20.15
C GLY A 44 22.95 -19.51 -21.01
N GLU A 45 23.13 -19.04 -22.25
CA GLU A 45 24.27 -19.31 -23.12
C GLU A 45 25.56 -19.48 -22.30
N GLY A 46 26.45 -20.40 -22.71
CA GLY A 46 27.67 -20.83 -22.00
C GLY A 46 28.76 -19.77 -21.77
N ARG A 47 28.38 -18.59 -21.25
CA ARG A 47 29.27 -17.53 -20.77
C ARG A 47 29.84 -17.92 -19.41
N ASP A 48 31.14 -17.67 -19.25
CA ASP A 48 31.84 -17.82 -17.97
C ASP A 48 31.46 -16.67 -17.01
N LEU A 49 30.45 -16.91 -16.16
CA LEU A 49 29.95 -15.91 -15.22
C LEU A 49 30.99 -15.50 -14.18
N LYS A 50 31.92 -16.39 -13.80
CA LYS A 50 33.03 -16.03 -12.89
C LYS A 50 33.95 -14.99 -13.50
N SER A 51 34.14 -15.04 -14.82
CA SER A 51 34.91 -14.01 -15.51
C SER A 51 34.11 -12.71 -15.65
N VAL A 52 32.81 -12.79 -15.98
CA VAL A 52 31.97 -11.60 -16.20
C VAL A 52 31.76 -10.82 -14.90
N TYR A 53 31.45 -11.51 -13.80
CA TYR A 53 31.13 -10.91 -12.50
C TYR A 53 32.25 -11.05 -11.48
N ARG A 54 33.52 -11.18 -11.93
CA ARG A 54 34.68 -11.39 -11.04
C ARG A 54 34.77 -10.35 -9.92
N GLU A 55 34.60 -9.08 -10.28
CA GLU A 55 34.68 -7.97 -9.33
C GLU A 55 33.56 -8.06 -8.29
N TYR A 56 32.34 -8.38 -8.71
CA TYR A 56 31.19 -8.54 -7.82
C TYR A 56 31.39 -9.72 -6.87
N LEU A 57 31.85 -10.86 -7.38
CA LEU A 57 32.12 -12.06 -6.57
C LEU A 57 33.26 -11.87 -5.55
N GLN A 58 34.12 -10.87 -5.76
CA GLN A 58 35.18 -10.49 -4.81
C GLN A 58 34.73 -9.38 -3.84
N ASP A 59 33.59 -8.75 -4.11
CA ASP A 59 33.01 -7.69 -3.29
C ASP A 59 32.16 -8.28 -2.15
N GLN A 60 32.55 -7.95 -0.91
CA GLN A 60 31.85 -8.41 0.28
C GLN A 60 30.45 -7.78 0.42
N GLU A 61 30.28 -6.54 -0.03
CA GLU A 61 29.00 -5.85 -0.01
C GLU A 61 28.04 -6.48 -1.03
N PHE A 62 28.51 -6.81 -2.23
CA PHE A 62 27.71 -7.57 -3.19
C PHE A 62 27.24 -8.90 -2.61
N THR A 63 28.16 -9.66 -2.03
CA THR A 63 27.84 -10.99 -1.46
C THR A 63 26.85 -10.88 -0.29
N ARG A 64 27.02 -9.87 0.56
CA ARG A 64 26.07 -9.54 1.65
C ARG A 64 24.70 -9.18 1.09
N ALA A 65 24.66 -8.30 0.09
CA ALA A 65 23.42 -7.87 -0.52
C ALA A 65 22.68 -9.05 -1.18
N ALA A 66 23.41 -9.96 -1.82
CA ALA A 66 22.85 -11.15 -2.44
C ALA A 66 22.20 -12.08 -1.42
N ARG A 67 22.80 -12.26 -0.23
CA ARG A 67 22.19 -13.02 0.87
C ARG A 67 20.92 -12.37 1.39
N CYS A 68 20.87 -11.04 1.53
CA CYS A 68 19.65 -10.33 1.91
C CYS A 68 18.51 -10.56 0.92
N VAL A 69 18.79 -10.45 -0.38
CA VAL A 69 17.77 -10.62 -1.44
C VAL A 69 17.33 -12.08 -1.56
N ALA A 70 18.25 -13.05 -1.39
CA ALA A 70 17.93 -14.46 -1.55
C ALA A 70 17.04 -15.02 -0.43
N ALA A 71 17.28 -14.62 0.83
CA ALA A 71 16.55 -15.16 1.98
C ALA A 71 16.20 -14.05 2.98
N PRO A 72 15.31 -13.12 2.63
CA PRO A 72 14.96 -11.99 3.49
C PRO A 72 14.15 -12.43 4.72
N ASP A 73 14.27 -11.67 5.81
CA ASP A 73 13.36 -11.73 6.96
C ASP A 73 12.27 -10.65 6.88
N LEU A 74 12.50 -9.63 6.05
CA LEU A 74 11.55 -8.57 5.73
C LEU A 74 11.78 -8.14 4.28
N PHE A 75 10.68 -7.87 3.58
CA PHE A 75 10.75 -7.18 2.30
C PHE A 75 9.66 -6.12 2.16
N VAL A 76 9.93 -5.09 1.38
CA VAL A 76 8.96 -4.06 1.02
C VAL A 76 8.74 -4.11 -0.48
N ILE A 77 7.49 -4.20 -0.91
CA ILE A 77 7.14 -3.92 -2.31
C ILE A 77 6.83 -2.44 -2.40
N ASN A 78 7.59 -1.71 -3.22
CA ASN A 78 7.32 -0.32 -3.53
C ASN A 78 7.03 -0.17 -5.02
N ARG A 79 5.77 0.07 -5.38
CA ARG A 79 5.40 0.41 -6.75
C ARG A 79 5.33 1.92 -6.88
N ILE A 80 5.84 2.43 -7.99
CA ILE A 80 5.88 3.85 -8.30
C ILE A 80 5.27 4.03 -9.68
N GLY A 81 4.39 5.00 -9.83
CA GLY A 81 3.81 5.32 -11.13
C GLY A 81 2.63 6.26 -11.03
N GLY A 82 2.00 6.50 -12.16
CA GLY A 82 0.82 7.33 -12.28
C GLY A 82 1.11 8.79 -12.56
N GLY A 83 0.06 9.56 -12.81
CA GLY A 83 0.17 10.92 -13.34
C GLY A 83 0.79 10.90 -14.74
N GLY A 84 2.12 11.01 -14.81
CA GLY A 84 2.90 10.89 -16.06
C GLY A 84 4.01 9.82 -16.04
N LEU A 85 4.18 9.09 -14.95
CA LEU A 85 5.22 8.05 -14.84
C LEU A 85 4.67 6.66 -15.18
N ASP A 86 5.50 5.89 -15.89
CA ASP A 86 5.30 4.46 -16.08
C ASP A 86 5.33 3.71 -14.74
N LEU A 87 4.76 2.51 -14.72
CA LEU A 87 4.75 1.67 -13.53
C LEU A 87 6.12 1.01 -13.35
N GLU A 88 6.79 1.35 -12.26
CA GLU A 88 8.04 0.74 -11.80
C GLU A 88 7.81 0.01 -10.47
N GLU A 89 8.59 -1.03 -10.20
CA GLU A 89 8.59 -1.73 -8.92
C GLU A 89 10.02 -1.80 -8.36
N ILE A 90 10.18 -1.24 -7.16
CA ILE A 90 11.37 -1.37 -6.33
C ILE A 90 11.02 -2.32 -5.19
N ARG A 91 11.89 -3.29 -4.92
CA ARG A 91 11.75 -4.15 -3.75
C ARG A 91 12.88 -3.91 -2.77
N LEU A 92 12.57 -3.62 -1.52
CA LEU A 92 13.56 -3.50 -0.45
C LEU A 92 13.65 -4.82 0.30
N TYR A 93 14.86 -5.26 0.61
CA TYR A 93 15.12 -6.51 1.33
C TYR A 93 15.96 -6.28 2.56
N HIS A 94 15.62 -6.97 3.64
CA HIS A 94 16.40 -7.01 4.86
C HIS A 94 16.52 -8.44 5.37
N LYS A 95 17.72 -8.78 5.86
CA LYS A 95 18.01 -10.04 6.53
C LYS A 95 18.73 -9.76 7.83
N LYS A 96 18.14 -10.18 8.95
CA LYS A 96 18.62 -9.91 10.32
C LYS A 96 20.06 -10.38 10.53
N SER A 97 20.44 -11.50 9.92
CA SER A 97 21.79 -12.06 10.06
C SER A 97 22.88 -11.26 9.35
N GLU A 98 22.51 -10.29 8.49
CA GLU A 98 23.44 -9.47 7.70
C GLU A 98 23.61 -8.05 8.27
N GLY A 99 23.11 -7.79 9.47
CA GLY A 99 23.14 -6.47 10.13
C GLY A 99 22.00 -5.56 9.67
N ASP A 100 22.16 -4.24 9.85
CA ASP A 100 21.10 -3.26 9.59
C ASP A 100 20.87 -2.96 8.10
N VAL A 101 21.71 -3.53 7.24
CA VAL A 101 21.72 -3.29 5.79
C VAL A 101 20.38 -3.64 5.17
N VAL A 102 19.98 -2.80 4.23
CA VAL A 102 18.82 -3.06 3.36
C VAL A 102 19.26 -2.99 1.91
N VAL A 103 18.60 -3.75 1.04
CA VAL A 103 18.96 -3.83 -0.38
C VAL A 103 17.73 -3.51 -1.21
N ALA A 104 17.77 -2.41 -1.95
CA ALA A 104 16.75 -2.11 -2.94
C ALA A 104 17.08 -2.81 -4.25
N THR A 105 16.10 -3.45 -4.89
CA THR A 105 16.24 -4.08 -6.19
C THR A 105 15.19 -3.59 -7.16
N ALA A 106 15.54 -3.46 -8.43
CA ALA A 106 14.61 -3.12 -9.50
C ALA A 106 15.04 -3.78 -10.81
N ILE A 107 14.09 -3.93 -11.74
CA ILE A 107 14.40 -4.21 -13.14
C ILE A 107 14.42 -2.87 -13.87
N THR A 108 15.55 -2.52 -14.47
CA THR A 108 15.70 -1.30 -15.26
C THR A 108 15.01 -1.43 -16.61
N ALA A 109 14.80 -0.30 -17.29
CA ALA A 109 14.15 -0.27 -18.61
C ALA A 109 14.91 -1.06 -19.69
N ASP A 110 16.24 -1.21 -19.57
CA ASP A 110 17.07 -2.04 -20.44
C ASP A 110 17.12 -3.53 -20.01
N GLY A 111 16.36 -3.90 -18.98
CA GLY A 111 16.19 -5.28 -18.52
C GLY A 111 17.32 -5.80 -17.65
N ALA A 112 18.16 -4.93 -17.07
CA ALA A 112 19.09 -5.30 -16.03
C ALA A 112 18.38 -5.38 -14.66
N PHE A 113 18.82 -6.32 -13.83
CA PHE A 113 18.45 -6.40 -12.43
C PHE A 113 19.50 -5.66 -11.60
N THR A 114 19.09 -4.55 -11.02
CA THR A 114 19.96 -3.73 -10.18
C THR A 114 19.76 -4.10 -8.72
N MET A 115 20.86 -4.19 -7.97
CA MET A 115 20.86 -4.23 -6.51
C MET A 115 21.59 -3.01 -5.97
N ARG A 116 20.95 -2.29 -5.05
CA ARG A 116 21.54 -1.15 -4.34
C ARG A 116 21.46 -1.38 -2.83
N PRO A 117 22.57 -1.67 -2.16
CA PRO A 117 22.63 -1.70 -0.71
C PRO A 117 22.53 -0.28 -0.14
N PHE A 118 21.96 -0.18 1.05
CA PHE A 118 21.97 1.00 1.91
C PHE A 118 22.37 0.55 3.32
N ASP A 119 23.04 1.42 4.06
CA ASP A 119 23.51 1.11 5.40
C ASP A 119 22.38 0.68 6.34
N ASN A 120 21.19 1.27 6.17
CA ASN A 120 19.97 0.95 6.90
C ASN A 120 18.72 1.48 6.18
N TYR A 121 17.54 1.22 6.76
CA TYR A 121 16.27 1.70 6.20
C TYR A 121 16.13 3.23 6.23
N THR A 122 16.78 3.94 7.16
CA THR A 122 16.78 5.41 7.22
C THR A 122 17.44 5.98 5.97
N ALA A 123 18.63 5.48 5.61
CA ALA A 123 19.34 5.89 4.39
C ALA A 123 18.53 5.60 3.11
N TYR A 124 17.79 4.47 3.09
CA TYR A 124 16.84 4.20 2.00
C TYR A 124 15.69 5.22 1.94
N LEU A 125 15.07 5.54 3.09
CA LEU A 125 13.96 6.49 3.14
C LEU A 125 14.38 7.92 2.82
N GLU A 126 15.59 8.32 3.19
CA GLU A 126 16.19 9.60 2.77
C GLU A 126 16.34 9.65 1.25
N TRP A 127 16.92 8.61 0.65
CA TRP A 127 17.05 8.50 -0.81
C TRP A 127 15.68 8.50 -1.51
N TRP A 128 14.71 7.75 -0.97
CA TRP A 128 13.36 7.66 -1.53
C TRP A 128 12.64 9.00 -1.44
N SER A 129 12.66 9.66 -0.27
CA SER A 129 12.01 10.95 -0.06
C SER A 129 12.68 12.05 -0.86
N GLU A 130 14.00 11.95 -1.06
CA GLU A 130 14.69 12.88 -1.93
C GLU A 130 14.21 12.78 -3.39
N LYS A 131 13.93 11.57 -3.87
CA LYS A 131 13.55 11.34 -5.25
C LYS A 131 12.04 11.50 -5.52
N TYR A 132 11.19 11.10 -4.58
CA TYR A 132 9.77 10.92 -4.85
C TYR A 132 8.84 11.79 -3.99
N ALA A 133 9.26 12.27 -2.81
CA ALA A 133 8.41 13.14 -2.00
C ALA A 133 8.38 14.58 -2.53
N CYS A 134 7.25 15.26 -2.30
CA CYS A 134 7.18 16.71 -2.49
C CYS A 134 8.06 17.42 -1.46
N LYS A 135 8.64 18.56 -1.86
CA LYS A 135 9.52 19.41 -1.06
C LYS A 135 8.77 20.50 -0.29
N ASN A 136 7.48 20.31 -0.03
CA ASN A 136 6.68 21.30 0.69
C ASN A 136 7.09 21.37 2.17
N GLU A 137 7.26 22.59 2.66
CA GLU A 137 7.58 22.89 4.07
C GLU A 137 6.33 23.34 4.84
N GLU A 138 5.32 23.86 4.13
CA GLU A 138 4.08 24.36 4.73
C GLU A 138 2.98 23.30 4.74
N THR A 139 2.21 23.29 5.83
CA THR A 139 1.00 22.47 5.95
C THR A 139 -0.12 23.05 5.10
N THR A 140 -0.89 22.18 4.46
CA THR A 140 -2.12 22.58 3.74
C THR A 140 -3.37 22.06 4.45
N ALA A 141 -4.54 22.58 4.07
CA ALA A 141 -5.81 22.08 4.56
C ALA A 141 -6.04 20.63 4.12
N ASN A 142 -6.39 19.77 5.09
CA ASN A 142 -6.75 18.39 4.77
C ASN A 142 -8.25 18.28 4.45
N TYR A 143 -8.58 18.27 3.15
CA TYR A 143 -9.96 18.16 2.68
C TYR A 143 -10.51 16.72 2.64
N ILE A 144 -9.64 15.71 2.68
CA ILE A 144 -10.05 14.32 2.74
C ILE A 144 -10.16 13.92 4.22
N PRO A 145 -11.26 13.30 4.66
CA PRO A 145 -11.41 12.96 6.07
C PRO A 145 -10.31 11.99 6.51
N PRO A 146 -9.74 12.19 7.72
CA PRO A 146 -8.70 11.31 8.24
C PRO A 146 -9.07 9.85 8.38
N LYS A 147 -10.35 9.48 8.36
CA LYS A 147 -10.76 8.08 8.48
C LYS A 147 -12.06 7.82 7.75
N VAL A 148 -12.01 6.98 6.72
CA VAL A 148 -13.17 6.57 5.89
C VAL A 148 -13.07 5.09 5.54
N SER A 149 -14.16 4.47 5.06
CA SER A 149 -14.05 3.15 4.43
C SER A 149 -13.23 3.22 3.15
N LEU A 150 -12.67 2.09 2.73
CA LEU A 150 -11.95 2.01 1.45
C LEU A 150 -12.86 2.41 0.28
N GLU A 151 -14.12 1.97 0.29
CA GLU A 151 -15.15 2.28 -0.69
C GLU A 151 -15.42 3.79 -0.80
N GLN A 152 -15.62 4.45 0.35
CA GLN A 152 -15.79 5.90 0.42
C GLN A 152 -14.56 6.64 -0.12
N PHE A 153 -13.36 6.15 0.19
CA PHE A 153 -12.13 6.72 -0.33
C PHE A 153 -12.05 6.62 -1.86
N LEU A 154 -12.48 5.51 -2.46
CA LEU A 154 -12.53 5.37 -3.93
C LEU A 154 -13.46 6.42 -4.57
N PHE A 155 -14.59 6.75 -3.94
CA PHE A 155 -15.47 7.83 -4.43
C PHE A 155 -14.81 9.21 -4.35
N ILE A 156 -14.02 9.48 -3.31
CA ILE A 156 -13.26 10.72 -3.18
C ILE A 156 -12.24 10.84 -4.32
N LEU A 157 -11.45 9.79 -4.58
CA LEU A 157 -10.50 9.78 -5.69
C LEU A 157 -11.22 9.95 -7.04
N HIS A 158 -12.36 9.29 -7.21
CA HIS A 158 -13.18 9.42 -8.41
C HIS A 158 -13.69 10.86 -8.63
N ALA A 159 -14.10 11.55 -7.57
CA ALA A 159 -14.51 12.95 -7.67
C ALA A 159 -13.36 13.87 -8.10
N ILE A 160 -12.14 13.63 -7.61
CA ILE A 160 -10.94 14.36 -8.04
C ILE A 160 -10.67 14.14 -9.54
N ASP A 161 -10.72 12.90 -10.01
CA ASP A 161 -10.54 12.57 -11.43
C ASP A 161 -11.64 13.17 -12.31
N CYS A 162 -12.90 13.14 -11.85
CA CYS A 162 -14.02 13.76 -12.55
C CYS A 162 -13.82 15.27 -12.74
N PHE A 163 -13.29 15.97 -11.72
CA PHE A 163 -12.97 17.40 -11.85
C PHE A 163 -11.99 17.64 -13.01
N ARG A 164 -10.92 16.84 -13.07
CA ARG A 164 -9.92 16.91 -14.12
C ARG A 164 -10.51 16.59 -15.50
N GLN A 165 -11.35 15.55 -15.59
CA GLN A 165 -12.02 15.18 -16.83
C GLN A 165 -12.93 16.29 -17.35
N VAL A 166 -13.78 16.85 -16.48
CA VAL A 166 -14.67 17.98 -16.82
C VAL A 166 -13.85 19.20 -17.24
N SER A 167 -12.75 19.49 -16.55
CA SER A 167 -11.86 20.60 -16.89
C SER A 167 -11.29 20.46 -18.31
N TYR A 168 -10.80 19.27 -18.69
CA TYR A 168 -10.34 19.01 -20.05
C TYR A 168 -11.47 19.14 -21.09
N LYS A 169 -12.64 18.56 -20.81
CA LYS A 169 -13.80 18.65 -21.72
C LYS A 169 -14.24 20.10 -21.95
N ASN A 170 -14.28 20.90 -20.89
CA ASN A 170 -14.60 22.33 -20.97
C ASN A 170 -13.58 23.10 -21.80
N MET A 171 -12.28 22.85 -21.58
CA MET A 171 -11.20 23.48 -22.36
C MET A 171 -11.28 23.12 -23.85
N LEU A 172 -11.46 21.84 -24.18
CA LEU A 172 -11.61 21.38 -25.57
C LEU A 172 -12.89 21.91 -26.24
N SER A 173 -13.92 22.21 -25.45
CA SER A 173 -15.18 22.79 -25.92
C SER A 173 -15.18 24.32 -25.91
N PHE A 174 -14.07 24.96 -25.54
CA PHE A 174 -13.98 26.42 -25.34
C PHE A 174 -15.06 26.99 -24.41
N LYS A 175 -15.51 26.20 -23.43
CA LYS A 175 -16.54 26.58 -22.45
C LYS A 175 -15.87 27.11 -21.19
N TYR A 176 -16.10 28.40 -20.91
CA TYR A 176 -15.85 28.95 -19.58
C TYR A 176 -17.05 28.63 -18.67
N ALA A 177 -16.79 27.97 -17.56
CA ALA A 177 -17.78 27.73 -16.51
C ALA A 177 -17.19 28.21 -15.18
N GLU A 178 -17.90 29.11 -14.50
CA GLU A 178 -17.49 29.60 -13.17
C GLU A 178 -17.40 28.46 -12.15
N LYS A 179 -18.29 27.45 -12.27
CA LYS A 179 -18.20 26.19 -11.53
C LYS A 179 -18.27 25.03 -12.51
N ALA A 180 -17.29 24.13 -12.42
CA ALA A 180 -17.34 22.86 -13.13
C ALA A 180 -18.55 22.04 -12.64
N THR A 181 -19.21 21.34 -13.56
CA THR A 181 -20.35 20.47 -13.25
C THR A 181 -20.25 19.16 -14.03
N ILE A 182 -20.82 18.10 -13.48
CA ILE A 182 -20.91 16.76 -14.07
C ILE A 182 -22.33 16.22 -13.93
N GLU A 183 -22.78 15.41 -14.89
CA GLU A 183 -24.07 14.74 -14.79
C GLU A 183 -24.00 13.56 -13.81
N PHE A 184 -25.10 13.24 -13.13
CA PHE A 184 -25.15 12.12 -12.18
C PHE A 184 -24.84 10.78 -12.85
N SER A 185 -25.40 10.56 -14.04
CA SER A 185 -25.16 9.37 -14.86
C SER A 185 -23.69 9.26 -15.25
N GLU A 186 -23.08 10.37 -15.67
CA GLU A 186 -21.66 10.43 -16.04
C GLU A 186 -20.77 10.14 -14.82
N PHE A 187 -21.05 10.73 -13.66
CA PHE A 187 -20.33 10.44 -12.43
C PHE A 187 -20.42 8.96 -12.05
N ALA A 188 -21.64 8.39 -12.01
CA ALA A 188 -21.86 7.00 -11.62
C ALA A 188 -21.21 6.00 -12.59
N GLN A 189 -21.35 6.22 -13.91
CA GLN A 189 -20.77 5.34 -14.93
C GLN A 189 -19.25 5.48 -15.01
N GLY A 190 -18.73 6.69 -14.77
CA GLY A 190 -17.30 6.99 -14.83
C GLY A 190 -16.46 6.18 -13.85
N MET A 191 -16.99 5.87 -12.66
CA MET A 191 -16.22 5.15 -11.63
C MET A 191 -15.86 3.73 -12.07
N ALA A 192 -16.87 2.97 -12.52
CA ALA A 192 -16.66 1.60 -12.99
C ALA A 192 -15.75 1.56 -14.22
N ALA A 193 -15.91 2.52 -15.14
CA ALA A 193 -15.05 2.64 -16.32
C ALA A 193 -13.60 2.95 -15.92
N SER A 194 -13.40 3.86 -14.97
CA SER A 194 -12.09 4.26 -14.46
C SER A 194 -11.35 3.09 -13.80
N LEU A 195 -12.00 2.37 -12.88
CA LEU A 195 -11.44 1.18 -12.23
C LEU A 195 -11.08 0.08 -13.25
N LYS A 196 -11.95 -0.17 -14.23
CA LYS A 196 -11.70 -1.17 -15.28
C LYS A 196 -10.53 -0.79 -16.19
N SER A 197 -10.28 0.50 -16.39
CA SER A 197 -9.26 0.96 -17.34
C SER A 197 -7.84 0.61 -16.91
N GLY A 198 -7.56 0.62 -15.60
CA GLY A 198 -6.20 0.52 -15.07
C GLY A 198 -5.27 1.66 -15.54
N ASP A 199 -5.81 2.75 -16.10
CA ASP A 199 -5.04 3.84 -16.66
C ASP A 199 -4.48 4.73 -15.54
N ILE A 200 -3.27 4.42 -15.08
CA ILE A 200 -2.61 5.07 -13.95
C ILE A 200 -2.34 6.58 -14.15
N ARG A 201 -2.61 7.14 -15.33
CA ARG A 201 -2.62 8.61 -15.51
C ARG A 201 -3.74 9.27 -14.72
N TRP A 202 -4.73 8.52 -14.25
CA TRP A 202 -5.82 8.97 -13.36
C TRP A 202 -5.60 8.46 -11.94
N LEU A 203 -6.01 9.26 -10.96
CA LEU A 203 -5.67 9.04 -9.55
C LEU A 203 -6.33 7.78 -8.98
N LEU A 204 -7.61 7.54 -9.28
CA LEU A 204 -8.34 6.35 -8.83
C LEU A 204 -7.69 5.05 -9.33
N PRO A 205 -7.49 4.83 -10.64
CA PRO A 205 -6.83 3.62 -11.12
C PRO A 205 -5.37 3.56 -10.66
N ALA A 206 -4.65 4.69 -10.58
CA ALA A 206 -3.30 4.72 -10.01
C ALA A 206 -3.29 4.15 -8.59
N PHE A 207 -4.22 4.57 -7.71
CA PHE A 207 -4.35 4.01 -6.37
C PHE A 207 -4.49 2.49 -6.37
N THR A 208 -5.38 1.95 -7.22
CA THR A 208 -5.62 0.49 -7.25
C THR A 208 -4.48 -0.34 -7.84
N VAL A 209 -3.72 0.22 -8.79
CA VAL A 209 -2.61 -0.48 -9.48
C VAL A 209 -1.31 -0.35 -8.69
N VAL A 210 -1.03 0.87 -8.21
CA VAL A 210 0.20 1.22 -7.52
C VAL A 210 0.18 0.69 -6.08
N LEU A 211 -0.96 0.60 -5.39
CA LEU A 211 -1.01 0.01 -4.05
C LEU A 211 -0.81 -1.51 -4.10
N PRO A 212 0.32 -2.07 -3.62
CA PRO A 212 0.51 -3.50 -3.63
C PRO A 212 -0.47 -4.18 -2.65
N GLY A 213 -0.96 -5.35 -3.05
CA GLY A 213 -1.93 -6.11 -2.26
C GLY A 213 -3.35 -5.56 -2.29
N PHE A 214 -3.68 -4.54 -3.09
CA PHE A 214 -5.05 -4.00 -3.16
C PHE A 214 -6.12 -5.07 -3.46
N SER A 215 -5.80 -6.06 -4.29
CA SER A 215 -6.72 -7.15 -4.67
C SER A 215 -7.16 -8.05 -3.52
N GLN A 216 -6.53 -7.97 -2.35
CA GLN A 216 -6.93 -8.75 -1.18
C GLN A 216 -8.17 -8.17 -0.48
N PHE A 217 -8.47 -6.89 -0.70
CA PHE A 217 -9.57 -6.21 -0.01
C PHE A 217 -10.89 -6.61 -0.66
N ASN A 218 -11.86 -6.98 0.17
CA ASN A 218 -13.22 -7.20 -0.29
C ASN A 218 -13.93 -5.85 -0.45
N VAL A 219 -13.80 -5.25 -1.63
CA VAL A 219 -14.40 -3.95 -1.96
C VAL A 219 -15.82 -4.18 -2.48
N GLU A 220 -16.81 -3.76 -1.69
CA GLU A 220 -18.23 -3.89 -2.02
C GLU A 220 -18.88 -2.51 -1.97
N ILE A 221 -19.08 -1.88 -3.13
CA ILE A 221 -19.65 -0.54 -3.22
C ILE A 221 -21.15 -0.57 -2.91
N GLU A 222 -21.55 0.09 -1.82
CA GLU A 222 -22.95 0.25 -1.42
C GLU A 222 -23.48 1.63 -1.81
N PRO A 223 -24.81 1.79 -2.05
CA PRO A 223 -25.39 3.09 -2.38
C PRO A 223 -25.12 4.19 -1.34
N GLY A 224 -24.86 3.83 -0.08
CA GLY A 224 -24.53 4.78 0.97
C GLY A 224 -23.13 5.38 0.85
N ASP A 225 -22.17 4.68 0.24
CA ASP A 225 -20.76 5.12 0.21
C ASP A 225 -20.58 6.43 -0.57
N VAL A 226 -21.44 6.69 -1.56
CA VAL A 226 -21.39 7.94 -2.35
C VAL A 226 -21.77 9.18 -1.53
N SER A 227 -22.40 9.04 -0.35
CA SER A 227 -22.77 10.20 0.45
C SER A 227 -21.54 11.01 0.89
N ILE A 228 -20.38 10.34 1.05
CA ILE A 228 -19.14 10.96 1.51
C ILE A 228 -18.71 12.14 0.63
N VAL A 229 -18.91 12.07 -0.69
CA VAL A 229 -18.49 13.16 -1.58
C VAL A 229 -19.39 14.39 -1.45
N MET A 230 -20.62 14.23 -0.96
CA MET A 230 -21.49 15.36 -0.61
C MET A 230 -21.18 15.89 0.79
N GLU A 231 -21.06 14.98 1.76
CA GLU A 231 -20.77 15.30 3.17
C GLU A 231 -19.46 16.07 3.33
N GLN A 232 -18.46 15.76 2.49
CA GLN A 232 -17.15 16.38 2.51
C GLN A 232 -16.99 17.50 1.48
N ASN A 233 -18.10 18.01 0.93
CA ASN A 233 -18.11 19.15 0.02
C ASN A 233 -17.24 18.95 -1.25
N PHE A 234 -17.11 17.70 -1.71
CA PHE A 234 -16.49 17.40 -3.02
C PHE A 234 -17.47 17.69 -4.14
N LEU A 235 -18.72 17.29 -3.97
CA LEU A 235 -19.81 17.51 -4.90
C LEU A 235 -21.01 18.14 -4.17
N LEU A 236 -21.81 18.88 -4.92
CA LEU A 236 -23.02 19.55 -4.45
C LEU A 236 -24.13 19.34 -5.49
N ASN A 237 -25.34 19.09 -5.00
CA ASN A 237 -26.52 19.12 -5.87
C ASN A 237 -26.74 20.53 -6.42
N ALA A 238 -26.83 20.67 -7.73
CA ALA A 238 -27.03 21.94 -8.41
C ALA A 238 -28.05 21.80 -9.55
N ARG A 239 -28.49 22.94 -10.11
CA ARG A 239 -29.30 22.99 -11.33
C ARG A 239 -28.58 23.80 -12.40
N ARG A 240 -28.54 23.29 -13.62
CA ARG A 240 -28.05 24.10 -14.77
C ARG A 240 -28.98 25.29 -14.96
N THR A 241 -28.42 26.49 -15.02
CA THR A 241 -29.18 27.73 -15.20
C THR A 241 -29.91 27.79 -16.55
N SER A 242 -29.36 27.15 -17.58
CA SER A 242 -29.93 27.15 -18.94
C SER A 242 -31.08 26.16 -19.15
N THR A 243 -31.06 25.00 -18.46
CA THR A 243 -32.02 23.90 -18.71
C THR A 243 -32.86 23.53 -17.49
N GLY A 244 -32.49 23.97 -16.29
CA GLY A 244 -33.11 23.56 -15.02
C GLY A 244 -32.79 22.13 -14.57
N GLU A 245 -31.99 21.40 -15.36
CA GLU A 245 -31.58 20.02 -15.13
C GLU A 245 -30.72 19.88 -13.87
N MET A 246 -30.97 18.82 -13.10
CA MET A 246 -30.16 18.49 -11.92
C MET A 246 -28.78 17.98 -12.34
N VAL A 247 -27.74 18.58 -11.78
CA VAL A 247 -26.33 18.22 -12.00
C VAL A 247 -25.57 18.23 -10.69
N LEU A 248 -24.35 17.70 -10.71
CA LEU A 248 -23.40 17.79 -9.62
C LEU A 248 -22.42 18.92 -9.91
N ALA A 249 -22.36 19.92 -9.04
CA ALA A 249 -21.32 20.94 -9.06
C ALA A 249 -20.18 20.54 -8.13
N PHE A 250 -18.94 20.85 -8.49
CA PHE A 250 -17.83 20.64 -7.57
C PHE A 250 -17.90 21.65 -6.43
N GLY A 251 -17.93 21.14 -5.20
CA GLY A 251 -17.86 21.93 -3.97
C GLY A 251 -16.44 22.41 -3.69
N GLU A 252 -16.22 23.04 -2.54
CA GLU A 252 -14.93 23.64 -2.21
C GLU A 252 -13.80 22.60 -2.16
N ALA A 253 -14.01 21.47 -1.47
CA ALA A 253 -13.02 20.41 -1.37
C ALA A 253 -12.73 19.79 -2.75
N GLY A 254 -13.77 19.56 -3.55
CA GLY A 254 -13.65 18.96 -4.88
C GLY A 254 -12.93 19.88 -5.86
N GLN A 255 -13.14 21.20 -5.77
CA GLN A 255 -12.41 22.17 -6.57
C GLN A 255 -10.94 22.27 -6.13
N ASN A 256 -10.67 22.41 -4.83
CA ASN A 256 -9.29 22.54 -4.35
C ASN A 256 -8.46 21.29 -4.65
N MET A 257 -8.95 20.11 -4.26
CA MET A 257 -8.27 18.84 -4.53
C MET A 257 -8.19 18.55 -6.03
N GLY A 258 -9.26 18.84 -6.77
CA GLY A 258 -9.30 18.68 -8.22
C GLY A 258 -8.26 19.54 -8.93
N VAL A 259 -8.14 20.82 -8.57
CA VAL A 259 -7.13 21.75 -9.13
C VAL A 259 -5.71 21.33 -8.74
N GLU A 260 -5.50 20.96 -7.48
CA GLU A 260 -4.21 20.53 -6.96
C GLU A 260 -3.66 19.33 -7.74
N PHE A 261 -4.44 18.26 -7.82
CA PHE A 261 -4.07 17.05 -8.56
C PHE A 261 -4.00 17.30 -10.07
N TYR A 262 -4.90 18.10 -10.63
CA TYR A 262 -4.87 18.45 -12.04
C TYR A 262 -3.57 19.16 -12.44
N ARG A 263 -3.07 20.07 -11.59
CA ARG A 263 -1.93 20.93 -11.94
C ARG A 263 -0.58 20.37 -11.54
N THR A 264 -0.51 19.60 -10.46
CA THR A 264 0.77 19.35 -9.78
C THR A 264 1.02 17.91 -9.37
N TRP A 265 0.05 17.01 -9.55
CA TRP A 265 0.28 15.59 -9.30
C TRP A 265 1.05 14.97 -10.46
N MET A 266 2.24 14.46 -10.15
CA MET A 266 3.15 13.90 -11.15
C MET A 266 3.31 12.39 -11.05
N MET A 267 3.13 11.83 -9.85
CA MET A 267 3.33 10.41 -9.57
C MET A 267 2.71 10.00 -8.23
N SER A 268 2.58 8.69 -8.01
CA SER A 268 2.23 8.08 -6.74
C SER A 268 3.12 6.90 -6.41
N SER A 269 3.21 6.59 -5.12
CA SER A 269 3.99 5.48 -4.58
C SER A 269 3.14 4.64 -3.65
N GLY A 270 3.14 3.33 -3.86
CA GLY A 270 2.45 2.36 -3.04
C GLY A 270 3.45 1.46 -2.34
N PHE A 271 3.26 1.22 -1.05
CA PHE A 271 4.11 0.35 -0.25
C PHE A 271 3.29 -0.79 0.34
N GLU A 272 3.89 -1.97 0.36
CA GLU A 272 3.47 -3.08 1.22
C GLU A 272 4.69 -3.63 1.95
N ILE A 273 4.68 -3.53 3.28
CA ILE A 273 5.77 -4.00 4.14
C ILE A 273 5.42 -5.40 4.64
N ASN A 274 6.21 -6.38 4.22
CA ASN A 274 6.02 -7.79 4.51
C ASN A 274 7.10 -8.30 5.46
N VAL A 275 6.68 -8.96 6.53
CA VAL A 275 7.59 -9.50 7.55
C VAL A 275 7.43 -11.01 7.65
N ALA A 276 8.56 -11.71 7.75
CA ALA A 276 8.57 -13.16 7.91
C ALA A 276 7.83 -13.60 9.18
N ARG A 277 7.16 -14.73 9.04
CA ARG A 277 6.52 -15.54 10.08
C ARG A 277 7.06 -16.96 9.93
N PRO A 278 6.81 -17.87 10.90
CA PRO A 278 7.40 -19.22 10.86
C PRO A 278 7.17 -20.01 9.56
N THR A 279 6.11 -19.69 8.79
CA THR A 279 5.73 -20.44 7.59
C THR A 279 5.47 -19.58 6.35
N ASP A 280 5.42 -18.24 6.47
CA ASP A 280 5.02 -17.34 5.38
C ASP A 280 5.45 -15.89 5.70
N PHE A 281 5.09 -14.92 4.86
CA PHE A 281 5.15 -13.51 5.14
C PHE A 281 3.77 -12.94 5.46
N THR A 282 3.74 -11.91 6.30
CA THR A 282 2.53 -11.14 6.55
C THR A 282 2.80 -9.68 6.27
N ALA A 283 1.96 -9.08 5.44
CA ALA A 283 1.93 -7.64 5.22
C ALA A 283 1.39 -6.94 6.47
N ILE A 284 2.23 -6.11 7.09
CA ILE A 284 1.89 -5.39 8.33
C ILE A 284 1.53 -3.92 8.08
N GLU A 285 1.94 -3.36 6.95
CA GLU A 285 1.63 -1.99 6.57
C GLU A 285 1.33 -1.92 5.08
N ARG A 286 0.31 -1.12 4.71
CA ARG A 286 -0.03 -0.77 3.34
C ARG A 286 -0.24 0.72 3.22
N LEU A 287 0.57 1.34 2.38
CA LEU A 287 0.67 2.78 2.28
C LEU A 287 0.52 3.20 0.83
N PHE A 288 -0.08 4.36 0.62
CA PHE A 288 -0.09 5.04 -0.66
C PHE A 288 0.27 6.51 -0.42
N VAL A 289 1.18 7.04 -1.23
CA VAL A 289 1.62 8.43 -1.18
C VAL A 289 1.42 9.02 -2.55
N ALA A 290 0.68 10.13 -2.65
CA ALA A 290 0.48 10.88 -3.87
C ALA A 290 0.97 12.32 -3.67
N PRO A 291 2.24 12.61 -3.96
CA PRO A 291 2.79 13.95 -3.85
C PRO A 291 2.23 14.89 -4.91
N THR A 292 1.84 16.09 -4.47
CA THR A 292 1.47 17.25 -5.28
C THR A 292 2.48 18.36 -4.98
N ALA A 293 2.38 19.54 -5.59
CA ALA A 293 3.26 20.64 -5.19
C ALA A 293 2.93 21.19 -3.79
N LEU A 294 1.74 20.90 -3.26
CA LEU A 294 1.26 21.47 -1.99
C LEU A 294 1.40 20.52 -0.82
N ALA A 295 1.31 19.20 -1.07
CA ALA A 295 1.31 18.20 -0.01
C ALA A 295 1.85 16.85 -0.47
N ASN A 296 2.33 16.10 0.50
CA ASN A 296 2.45 14.65 0.39
C ASN A 296 1.15 14.02 0.90
N HIS A 297 0.21 13.68 0.01
CA HIS A 297 -1.00 12.97 0.42
C HIS A 297 -0.67 11.54 0.81
N PHE A 298 -0.58 11.31 2.10
CA PHE A 298 -0.29 10.03 2.70
C PHE A 298 -1.58 9.29 3.06
N VAL A 299 -1.65 8.03 2.67
CA VAL A 299 -2.79 7.14 2.87
C VAL A 299 -2.29 5.86 3.49
N ARG A 300 -2.81 5.49 4.66
CA ARG A 300 -2.58 4.19 5.29
C ARG A 300 -3.85 3.37 5.22
N ILE A 301 -3.72 2.10 4.85
CA ILE A 301 -4.85 1.17 4.74
C ILE A 301 -4.75 0.11 5.83
N GLU A 302 -5.75 0.07 6.70
CA GLU A 302 -5.89 -0.92 7.76
C GLU A 302 -6.90 -1.98 7.32
N THR A 303 -6.53 -3.26 7.43
CA THR A 303 -7.47 -4.36 7.17
C THR A 303 -8.33 -4.57 8.42
N VAL A 304 -9.65 -4.60 8.25
CA VAL A 304 -10.61 -4.88 9.32
C VAL A 304 -11.31 -6.22 9.08
N ALA A 305 -12.20 -6.62 10.00
CA ALA A 305 -12.92 -7.89 9.91
C ALA A 305 -13.65 -8.05 8.56
N GLY A 306 -13.64 -9.27 8.03
CA GLY A 306 -14.27 -9.58 6.74
C GLY A 306 -13.46 -9.15 5.51
N GLY A 307 -12.18 -8.78 5.66
CA GLY A 307 -11.32 -8.38 4.55
C GLY A 307 -11.61 -6.98 4.01
N LYS A 308 -12.42 -6.19 4.71
CA LYS A 308 -12.68 -4.78 4.36
C LYS A 308 -11.49 -3.90 4.73
N GLY A 309 -11.37 -2.75 4.07
CA GLY A 309 -10.31 -1.77 4.32
C GLY A 309 -10.85 -0.51 5.00
N VAL A 310 -10.06 0.07 5.90
CA VAL A 310 -10.26 1.42 6.42
C VAL A 310 -9.06 2.27 6.03
N VAL A 311 -9.34 3.44 5.46
CA VAL A 311 -8.34 4.37 4.99
C VAL A 311 -8.13 5.46 6.04
N ASN A 312 -6.87 5.75 6.35
CA ASN A 312 -6.47 6.96 7.05
C ASN A 312 -5.64 7.86 6.14
N HIS A 313 -6.16 9.06 5.84
CA HIS A 313 -5.50 10.04 4.97
C HIS A 313 -4.98 11.23 5.77
N GLN A 314 -3.78 11.71 5.42
CA GLN A 314 -3.19 12.95 5.90
C GLN A 314 -2.49 13.69 4.75
N ALA A 315 -2.54 15.02 4.78
CA ALA A 315 -1.74 15.88 3.91
C ALA A 315 -0.49 16.34 4.67
N TYR A 316 0.66 15.72 4.39
CA TYR A 316 1.91 15.98 5.13
C TYR A 316 2.82 16.98 4.43
N THR A 317 3.61 17.69 5.23
CA THR A 317 4.89 18.28 4.79
C THR A 317 5.90 17.18 4.48
N ARG A 318 7.01 17.53 3.81
CA ARG A 318 8.11 16.59 3.59
C ARG A 318 8.60 15.97 4.90
N GLU A 319 8.91 16.81 5.88
CA GLU A 319 9.42 16.38 7.20
C GLU A 319 8.42 15.47 7.92
N GLN A 320 7.12 15.81 7.89
CA GLN A 320 6.08 14.99 8.50
C GLN A 320 5.95 13.62 7.81
N LEU A 321 6.06 13.57 6.48
CA LEU A 321 6.07 12.32 5.74
C LEU A 321 7.29 11.47 6.11
N GLU A 322 8.48 12.06 6.10
CA GLU A 322 9.73 11.38 6.46
C GLU A 322 9.66 10.80 7.87
N HIS A 323 9.22 11.60 8.85
CA HIS A 323 9.00 11.13 10.22
C HIS A 323 7.99 9.98 10.27
N LYS A 324 6.88 10.08 9.53
CA LYS A 324 5.85 9.03 9.53
C LYS A 324 6.34 7.74 8.90
N LEU A 325 7.08 7.81 7.80
CA LEU A 325 7.68 6.65 7.15
C LEU A 325 8.73 6.00 8.05
N LEU A 326 9.56 6.79 8.74
CA LEU A 326 10.53 6.27 9.72
C LEU A 326 9.83 5.50 10.84
N GLU A 327 8.78 6.07 11.45
CA GLU A 327 7.98 5.38 12.49
C GLU A 327 7.44 4.04 11.98
N LEU A 328 6.91 4.00 10.76
CA LEU A 328 6.31 2.80 10.17
C LEU A 328 7.36 1.72 9.87
N PHE A 329 8.50 2.13 9.30
CA PHE A 329 9.62 1.21 9.01
C PHE A 329 10.27 0.73 10.30
N GLU A 330 10.51 1.59 11.28
CA GLU A 330 11.07 1.20 12.58
C GLU A 330 10.21 0.11 13.22
N ARG A 331 8.88 0.29 13.30
CA ARG A 331 7.97 -0.75 13.82
C ARG A 331 8.06 -2.07 13.05
N ALA A 332 8.22 -2.01 11.73
CA ALA A 332 8.34 -3.19 10.90
C ALA A 332 9.65 -3.95 11.16
N PHE A 333 10.77 -3.23 11.19
CA PHE A 333 12.09 -3.79 11.45
C PHE A 333 12.20 -4.32 12.89
N ASP A 334 11.63 -3.63 13.87
CA ASP A 334 11.51 -4.10 15.26
C ASP A 334 10.76 -5.43 15.36
N SER A 335 9.74 -5.62 14.52
CA SER A 335 8.95 -6.86 14.51
C SER A 335 9.72 -8.08 13.99
N VAL A 336 10.81 -7.87 13.24
CA VAL A 336 11.76 -8.91 12.82
C VAL A 336 12.70 -9.26 13.97
N LEU A 337 13.09 -8.26 14.77
CA LEU A 337 14.04 -8.44 15.86
C LEU A 337 13.44 -9.21 17.03
N ARG A 338 12.17 -8.96 17.35
CA ARG A 338 11.42 -9.67 18.38
C ARG A 338 11.07 -11.06 17.88
N GLU A 339 11.66 -12.10 18.49
CA GLU A 339 11.20 -13.48 18.25
C GLU A 339 9.68 -13.53 18.40
N ALA A 340 9.00 -14.17 17.46
CA ALA A 340 7.57 -14.41 17.57
C ALA A 340 7.32 -14.97 18.98
N PRO A 341 6.42 -14.36 19.79
CA PRO A 341 6.12 -14.92 21.10
C PRO A 341 5.78 -16.38 20.87
N GLN A 342 6.53 -17.29 21.51
CA GLN A 342 6.17 -18.70 21.49
C GLN A 342 4.68 -18.78 21.83
N PRO A 343 3.87 -19.52 21.06
CA PRO A 343 2.47 -19.66 21.39
C PRO A 343 2.43 -20.09 22.85
N LEU A 344 1.84 -19.24 23.69
CA LEU A 344 1.58 -19.55 25.09
C LEU A 344 0.98 -20.97 25.09
N PRO A 345 1.50 -21.90 25.91
CA PRO A 345 0.94 -23.24 25.97
C PRO A 345 -0.57 -23.07 26.13
N LEU A 346 -1.32 -23.59 25.16
CA LEU A 346 -2.78 -23.52 25.13
C LEU A 346 -3.25 -23.78 26.57
N PRO A 347 -4.11 -22.92 27.15
CA PRO A 347 -4.68 -23.20 28.44
C PRO A 347 -5.26 -24.60 28.32
N ARG A 348 -4.73 -25.55 29.11
CA ARG A 348 -5.31 -26.89 29.22
C ARG A 348 -6.79 -26.66 29.39
N THR A 349 -7.58 -27.09 28.41
CA THR A 349 -9.03 -26.95 28.40
C THR A 349 -9.51 -27.32 29.79
N SER A 350 -9.95 -26.31 30.55
CA SER A 350 -10.68 -26.56 31.77
C SER A 350 -11.87 -27.39 31.34
N ARG A 351 -11.96 -28.62 31.85
CA ARG A 351 -13.13 -29.47 31.67
C ARG A 351 -14.35 -28.60 31.98
N GLU A 352 -15.16 -28.30 30.96
CA GLU A 352 -16.45 -27.65 31.16
C GLU A 352 -17.22 -28.51 32.16
N ALA A 353 -17.59 -27.91 33.29
CA ALA A 353 -18.46 -28.56 34.26
C ALA A 353 -19.79 -28.90 33.55
N PRO A 354 -20.37 -30.09 33.80
CA PRO A 354 -21.58 -30.53 33.10
C PRO A 354 -22.71 -29.51 33.26
N ARG A 355 -23.21 -29.01 32.13
CA ARG A 355 -24.32 -28.06 32.06
C ARG A 355 -25.60 -28.74 32.58
N LYS A 356 -26.24 -28.18 33.61
CA LYS A 356 -27.53 -28.66 34.13
C LYS A 356 -28.66 -27.96 33.39
N TYR A 357 -29.76 -28.67 33.16
CA TYR A 357 -30.96 -28.13 32.52
C TYR A 357 -32.19 -28.37 33.40
N CYS A 358 -33.19 -27.49 33.31
CA CYS A 358 -34.45 -27.64 34.03
C CYS A 358 -35.24 -28.83 33.45
N GLY A 359 -35.60 -29.79 34.30
CA GLY A 359 -36.41 -30.94 33.89
C GLY A 359 -37.83 -30.60 33.45
N GLN A 360 -38.34 -29.39 33.77
CA GLN A 360 -39.71 -28.99 33.45
C GLN A 360 -39.82 -28.10 32.21
N CYS A 361 -38.90 -27.16 31.99
CA CYS A 361 -38.94 -26.24 30.84
C CYS A 361 -37.72 -26.32 29.92
N GLY A 362 -36.71 -27.12 30.24
CA GLY A 362 -35.50 -27.29 29.41
C GLY A 362 -34.50 -26.14 29.46
N THR A 363 -34.76 -25.05 30.19
CA THR A 363 -33.83 -23.93 30.30
C THR A 363 -32.52 -24.35 30.99
N GLN A 364 -31.38 -23.87 30.47
CA GLN A 364 -30.08 -24.12 31.08
C GLN A 364 -29.98 -23.45 32.45
N LEU A 365 -29.56 -24.21 33.44
CA LEU A 365 -29.46 -23.79 34.82
C LEU A 365 -28.03 -23.38 35.16
N LYS A 366 -27.90 -22.34 35.97
CA LYS A 366 -26.62 -22.00 36.59
C LYS A 366 -26.21 -23.14 37.55
N PRO A 367 -24.90 -23.44 37.70
CA PRO A 367 -24.45 -24.57 38.51
C PRO A 367 -24.96 -24.60 39.96
N THR A 368 -25.27 -23.43 40.53
CA THR A 368 -25.72 -23.21 41.91
C THR A 368 -27.22 -22.89 42.05
N ALA A 369 -28.00 -22.95 40.96
CA ALA A 369 -29.42 -22.58 40.99
C ALA A 369 -30.26 -23.59 41.80
N ARG A 370 -30.98 -23.09 42.82
CA ARG A 370 -31.96 -23.87 43.60
C ARG A 370 -33.37 -23.84 43.00
N PHE A 371 -33.64 -22.88 42.12
CA PHE A 371 -34.91 -22.72 41.39
C PHE A 371 -34.60 -22.39 39.93
N CYS A 372 -35.53 -22.72 39.03
CA CYS A 372 -35.42 -22.32 37.64
C CYS A 372 -35.83 -20.85 37.49
N ASP A 373 -34.91 -20.02 36.97
CA ASP A 373 -35.16 -18.59 36.72
C ASP A 373 -36.28 -18.34 35.70
N ASN A 374 -36.64 -19.35 34.89
CA ASN A 374 -37.68 -19.22 33.86
C ASN A 374 -39.06 -19.69 34.34
N CYS A 375 -39.18 -20.88 34.95
CA CYS A 375 -40.47 -21.45 35.32
C CYS A 375 -40.73 -21.55 36.84
N GLY A 376 -39.76 -21.13 37.68
CA GLY A 376 -39.89 -21.15 39.13
C GLY A 376 -39.78 -22.53 39.78
N THR A 377 -39.70 -23.62 39.00
CA THR A 377 -39.59 -24.99 39.53
C THR A 377 -38.32 -25.15 40.36
N LYS A 378 -38.45 -25.71 41.57
CA LYS A 378 -37.32 -26.05 42.44
C LYS A 378 -36.43 -27.10 41.78
N ILE A 379 -35.12 -26.85 41.73
CA ILE A 379 -34.12 -27.72 41.10
C ILE A 379 -33.33 -28.43 42.20
N GLY A 380 -33.59 -29.72 42.37
CA GLY A 380 -32.95 -30.55 43.40
C GLY A 380 -33.51 -30.30 44.81
N ASN A 381 -33.56 -31.35 45.63
CA ASN A 381 -34.06 -31.25 47.00
C ASN A 381 -33.09 -30.51 47.91
#